data_AF-A0A4R8ZTD2-F1
#
_entry.id   AF-A0A4R8ZTD2-F1
#
_cell.length_a   1.000
_cell.length_b   1.000
_cell.length_c   1.000
_cell.angle_alpha   90.00
_cell.angle_beta   90.00
_cell.angle_gamma   90.00
#
_symmetry.space_group_name_H-M   'P 1'
#
loop_
_entity.id
_entity.type
_entity.pdbx_description
1 polymer ?
#
loop_
_entity_poly.entity_id
_entity_poly.type
_entity_poly.pdbx_seq_one_letter_code
_entity_poly.pdbx_strand_id
1 'polypeptide(L)'
;MKDLGSQLTPVSNKESKRDTGVRVRYIGTYEPIDRVDVEVAEPEDIVPSQEPRETDVWFTEWQVAEDSLDVVLDQHVDWSLVPMDQNWVSRLFAGRRTIPLQLDTYADAVRDSSGQSDRTQLSGRVARIDQISVRYHPSKDPKERGVLVPETGGATQHSVLSFRQSRGHHGKVVGWIVRLRE
;
A
#
# COMPACT_ATOMS: atom_id res chain seq x y z
N MET A 1 63.97 -23.38 56.38
CA MET A 1 63.93 -24.51 55.43
C MET A 1 62.75 -24.26 54.49
N LYS A 2 63.05 -23.89 53.23
CA LYS A 2 62.21 -23.84 52.00
C LYS A 2 61.03 -22.83 51.99
N ASP A 3 61.15 -21.74 51.21
CA ASP A 3 60.83 -21.51 49.76
C ASP A 3 59.38 -21.00 49.59
N LEU A 4 59.14 -19.74 49.20
CA LEU A 4 59.23 -19.05 47.89
C LEU A 4 57.97 -19.26 47.00
N GLY A 5 57.36 -18.13 46.60
CA GLY A 5 56.67 -18.02 45.30
C GLY A 5 55.18 -17.67 45.33
N SER A 6 54.85 -16.39 45.18
CA SER A 6 53.55 -15.88 44.70
C SER A 6 53.36 -16.20 43.21
N GLN A 7 52.15 -16.57 42.77
CA GLN A 7 51.55 -16.14 41.49
C GLN A 7 50.11 -16.65 41.27
N LEU A 8 49.35 -15.86 40.52
CA LEU A 8 47.94 -15.99 40.14
C LEU A 8 47.73 -16.83 38.86
N THR A 9 46.55 -17.49 38.80
CA THR A 9 45.78 -18.01 37.63
C THR A 9 46.37 -19.21 36.86
N PRO A 10 45.61 -20.02 36.06
CA PRO A 10 44.25 -19.79 35.51
C PRO A 10 43.27 -20.99 35.57
N VAL A 11 42.00 -20.77 35.24
CA VAL A 11 41.14 -21.86 34.70
C VAL A 11 40.62 -21.40 33.34
N SER A 12 41.16 -22.02 32.28
CA SER A 12 40.74 -21.89 30.89
C SER A 12 40.39 -23.27 30.33
N ASN A 13 39.45 -23.26 29.38
CA ASN A 13 38.98 -24.32 28.47
C ASN A 13 37.89 -25.24 29.04
N LYS A 14 36.72 -25.44 28.39
CA LYS A 14 36.40 -25.44 26.95
C LYS A 14 34.99 -24.92 26.65
N GLU A 15 34.89 -24.27 25.49
CA GLU A 15 33.69 -23.89 24.76
C GLU A 15 32.75 -25.08 24.43
N SER A 16 31.44 -24.80 24.38
CA SER A 16 30.56 -25.33 23.34
C SER A 16 29.30 -24.46 23.15
N LYS A 17 29.26 -23.80 21.98
CA LYS A 17 28.08 -23.43 21.15
C LYS A 17 27.03 -22.41 21.64
N ARG A 18 27.09 -21.24 20.99
CA ARG A 18 26.03 -20.53 20.21
C ARG A 18 24.58 -20.64 20.74
N ASP A 19 23.94 -19.51 21.06
CA ASP A 19 23.18 -18.73 20.05
C ASP A 19 22.64 -17.43 20.68
N THR A 20 23.08 -16.31 20.13
CA THR A 20 22.60 -14.95 20.41
C THR A 20 21.37 -14.68 19.56
N GLY A 21 20.26 -14.27 20.18
CA GLY A 21 19.11 -13.78 19.44
C GLY A 21 17.96 -13.40 20.34
N VAL A 22 18.05 -12.23 20.97
CA VAL A 22 16.88 -11.57 21.56
C VAL A 22 15.89 -11.34 20.43
N ARG A 23 14.89 -12.21 20.31
CA ARG A 23 13.76 -12.04 19.40
C ARG A 23 12.93 -10.88 19.92
N VAL A 24 13.24 -9.67 19.46
CA VAL A 24 12.33 -8.54 19.53
C VAL A 24 11.14 -8.92 18.66
N ARG A 25 10.06 -9.41 19.27
CA ARG A 25 8.77 -9.49 18.60
C ARG A 25 8.28 -8.05 18.44
N TYR A 26 8.42 -7.51 17.24
CA TYR A 26 7.68 -6.32 16.86
C TYR A 26 6.19 -6.68 16.89
N ILE A 27 5.50 -6.24 17.94
CA ILE A 27 4.04 -6.21 17.96
C ILE A 27 3.69 -4.82 17.46
N GLY A 28 3.63 -4.67 16.13
CA GLY A 28 3.02 -3.50 15.53
C GLY A 28 1.54 -3.53 15.91
N THR A 29 1.15 -2.73 16.89
CA THR A 29 -0.26 -2.46 17.14
C THR A 29 -0.76 -1.67 15.94
N TYR A 30 -1.54 -2.33 15.09
CA TYR A 30 -2.41 -1.64 14.14
C TYR A 30 -3.31 -0.73 14.97
N GLU A 31 -2.98 0.55 15.00
CA GLU A 31 -3.93 1.59 15.38
C GLU A 31 -4.63 1.96 14.09
N PRO A 32 -5.86 1.46 13.83
CA PRO A 32 -6.67 2.02 12.76
C PRO A 32 -6.77 3.51 13.02
N ILE A 33 -6.57 4.32 11.97
CA ILE A 33 -6.83 5.76 12.00
C ILE A 33 -8.24 5.94 12.55
N ASP A 34 -8.26 6.39 13.80
CA ASP A 34 -9.35 6.79 14.69
C ASP A 34 -10.73 6.11 14.57
N ARG A 35 -11.30 5.83 15.73
CA ARG A 35 -12.74 5.58 15.89
C ARG A 35 -13.51 6.83 15.46
N VAL A 36 -13.90 6.91 14.19
CA VAL A 36 -14.77 7.97 13.70
C VAL A 36 -16.22 7.60 14.02
N ASP A 37 -16.99 8.61 14.42
CA ASP A 37 -18.45 8.64 14.36
C ASP A 37 -18.98 7.91 13.13
N VAL A 38 -20.23 7.43 13.16
CA VAL A 38 -20.87 6.84 11.97
C VAL A 38 -20.97 7.93 10.90
N GLU A 39 -19.90 8.15 10.13
CA GLU A 39 -19.89 8.95 8.93
C GLU A 39 -20.91 8.30 8.02
N VAL A 40 -22.02 9.00 7.83
CA VAL A 40 -23.06 8.58 6.90
C VAL A 40 -22.37 8.46 5.55
N ALA A 41 -22.31 7.24 5.04
CA ALA A 41 -21.67 6.99 3.77
C ALA A 41 -22.30 7.87 2.70
N GLU A 42 -21.44 8.61 2.02
CA GLU A 42 -21.85 9.54 0.99
C GLU A 42 -22.12 8.77 -0.31
N PRO A 43 -23.04 9.24 -1.17
CA PRO A 43 -23.28 8.60 -2.46
C PRO A 43 -22.00 8.58 -3.32
N GLU A 44 -21.88 7.55 -4.17
CA GLU A 44 -20.79 7.45 -5.15
C GLU A 44 -20.82 8.67 -6.10
N ASP A 45 -19.65 9.25 -6.36
CA ASP A 45 -19.55 10.32 -7.35
C ASP A 45 -19.50 9.77 -8.78
N ILE A 46 -20.07 10.53 -9.70
CA ILE A 46 -19.92 10.24 -11.13
C ILE A 46 -18.47 10.51 -11.53
N VAL A 47 -17.81 9.50 -12.08
CA VAL A 47 -16.49 9.65 -12.70
C VAL A 47 -16.67 10.16 -14.13
N PRO A 48 -16.15 11.34 -14.48
CA PRO A 48 -16.23 11.85 -15.84
C PRO A 48 -15.45 10.94 -16.79
N SER A 49 -15.89 10.89 -18.05
CA SER A 49 -15.14 10.25 -19.12
C SER A 49 -13.72 10.79 -19.19
N GLN A 50 -12.78 9.91 -19.49
CA GLN A 50 -11.37 10.25 -19.58
C GLN A 50 -11.11 11.00 -20.89
N GLU A 51 -10.52 12.18 -20.81
CA GLU A 51 -10.13 12.95 -21.98
C GLU A 51 -8.87 12.34 -22.65
N PRO A 52 -8.59 12.66 -23.92
CA PRO A 52 -7.33 12.28 -24.53
C PRO A 52 -6.14 12.80 -23.71
N ARG A 53 -5.15 11.94 -23.46
CA ARG A 53 -3.96 12.20 -22.61
C ARG A 53 -4.21 12.31 -21.11
N GLU A 54 -5.40 11.93 -20.67
CA GLU A 54 -5.59 11.60 -19.26
C GLU A 54 -5.21 10.14 -19.01
N THR A 55 -4.61 9.86 -17.87
CA THR A 55 -4.26 8.50 -17.42
C THR A 55 -4.60 8.34 -15.95
N ASP A 56 -5.37 7.31 -15.60
CA ASP A 56 -5.67 6.95 -14.22
C ASP A 56 -4.54 6.07 -13.63
N VAL A 57 -4.08 6.43 -12.44
CA VAL A 57 -2.99 5.76 -11.72
C VAL A 57 -3.46 5.31 -10.35
N TRP A 58 -3.19 4.06 -9.98
CA TRP A 58 -3.55 3.49 -8.68
C TRP A 58 -2.50 3.77 -7.59
N PHE A 59 -3.00 4.06 -6.38
CA PHE A 59 -2.24 4.20 -5.14
C PHE A 59 -2.90 3.35 -4.06
N THR A 60 -2.13 2.53 -3.36
CA THR A 60 -2.69 1.68 -2.30
C THR A 60 -2.90 2.46 -0.99
N GLU A 61 -3.82 1.98 -0.14
CA GLU A 61 -4.02 2.50 1.23
C GLU A 61 -2.69 2.61 1.99
N TRP A 62 -1.92 1.53 1.95
CA TRP A 62 -0.65 1.37 2.64
C TRP A 62 0.39 2.41 2.20
N GLN A 63 0.52 2.69 0.90
CA GLN A 63 1.47 3.70 0.40
C GLN A 63 1.16 5.10 0.92
N VAL A 64 -0.12 5.47 0.97
CA VAL A 64 -0.53 6.78 1.49
C VAL A 64 -0.29 6.88 2.99
N ALA A 65 -0.58 5.81 3.74
CA ALA A 65 -0.44 5.79 5.19
C ALA A 65 1.03 5.72 5.65
N GLU A 66 1.86 4.86 5.05
CA GLU A 66 3.22 4.58 5.51
C GLU A 66 4.28 5.44 4.83
N ASP A 67 4.19 5.65 3.51
CA ASP A 67 5.17 6.49 2.80
C ASP A 67 4.88 7.99 2.97
N SER A 68 3.81 8.35 3.70
CA SER A 68 3.32 9.73 3.85
C SER A 68 3.17 10.45 2.51
N LEU A 69 2.84 9.69 1.46
CA LEU A 69 2.63 10.23 0.13
C LEU A 69 1.40 11.14 0.18
N ASP A 70 1.57 12.38 -0.25
CA ASP A 70 0.50 13.37 -0.28
C ASP A 70 0.41 13.97 -1.66
N VAL A 71 -0.71 13.70 -2.33
CA VAL A 71 -1.03 14.20 -3.67
C VAL A 71 -2.23 15.13 -3.54
N VAL A 72 -2.13 16.29 -4.16
CA VAL A 72 -3.16 17.33 -4.17
C VAL A 72 -3.61 17.62 -5.60
N LEU A 73 -4.87 18.02 -5.77
CA LEU A 73 -5.41 18.47 -7.05
C LEU A 73 -4.54 19.59 -7.67
N ASP A 74 -4.40 19.58 -9.00
CA ASP A 74 -3.58 20.49 -9.81
C ASP A 74 -2.05 20.45 -9.54
N GLN A 75 -1.60 19.61 -8.61
CA GLN A 75 -0.18 19.37 -8.40
C GLN A 75 0.45 18.82 -9.68
N HIS A 76 1.63 19.34 -10.03
CA HIS A 76 2.47 18.72 -11.04
C HIS A 76 3.29 17.60 -10.42
N VAL A 77 3.29 16.44 -11.05
CA VAL A 77 4.00 15.25 -10.58
C VAL A 77 4.86 14.66 -11.69
N ASP A 78 5.84 13.87 -11.29
CA ASP A 78 6.69 13.11 -12.19
C ASP A 78 6.94 11.75 -11.53
N TRP A 79 6.34 10.69 -12.07
CA TRP A 79 6.30 9.38 -11.46
C TRP A 79 6.86 8.31 -12.37
N SER A 80 7.56 7.36 -11.77
CA SER A 80 7.94 6.10 -12.41
C SER A 80 6.95 5.02 -11.97
N LEU A 81 6.13 4.56 -12.90
CA LEU A 81 4.98 3.70 -12.65
C LEU A 81 5.21 2.30 -13.22
N VAL A 82 4.48 1.31 -12.72
CA VAL A 82 4.48 -0.07 -13.26
C VAL A 82 3.07 -0.46 -13.70
N PRO A 83 2.91 -1.51 -14.52
CA PRO A 83 1.60 -2.03 -14.88
C PRO A 83 0.77 -2.40 -13.64
N MET A 84 -0.49 -2.01 -13.66
CA MET A 84 -1.45 -2.35 -12.61
C MET A 84 -1.97 -3.79 -12.77
N ASP A 85 -2.24 -4.48 -11.65
CA ASP A 85 -2.91 -5.79 -11.68
C ASP A 85 -4.33 -5.66 -12.25
N GLN A 86 -4.47 -6.04 -13.53
CA GLN A 86 -5.75 -5.94 -14.25
C GLN A 86 -6.81 -6.92 -13.73
N ASN A 87 -6.43 -8.02 -13.08
CA ASN A 87 -7.40 -8.92 -12.45
C ASN A 87 -8.01 -8.27 -11.21
N TRP A 88 -7.19 -7.58 -10.42
CA TRP A 88 -7.67 -6.78 -9.29
C TRP A 88 -8.57 -5.64 -9.74
N VAL A 89 -8.15 -4.84 -10.72
CA VAL A 89 -8.96 -3.74 -11.28
C VAL A 89 -10.29 -4.25 -11.83
N SER A 90 -10.27 -5.33 -12.62
CA SER A 90 -11.48 -5.94 -13.17
C SER A 90 -12.41 -6.46 -12.08
N ARG A 91 -11.87 -7.02 -11.00
CA ARG A 91 -12.66 -7.45 -9.84
C ARG A 91 -13.31 -6.27 -9.14
N LEU A 92 -12.58 -5.18 -8.92
CA LEU A 92 -13.10 -4.02 -8.20
C LEU A 92 -14.17 -3.25 -8.99
N PHE A 93 -13.90 -2.97 -10.26
CA PHE A 93 -14.71 -2.04 -11.05
C PHE A 93 -15.64 -2.72 -12.05
N ALA A 94 -15.51 -4.03 -12.28
CA ALA A 94 -16.27 -4.78 -13.29
C ALA A 94 -16.28 -4.08 -14.67
N GLY A 95 -15.14 -3.51 -15.07
CA GLY A 95 -14.96 -2.81 -16.33
C GLY A 95 -15.45 -1.36 -16.37
N ARG A 96 -16.01 -0.81 -15.28
CA ARG A 96 -16.47 0.59 -15.23
C ARG A 96 -15.33 1.62 -15.29
N ARG A 97 -14.10 1.21 -14.96
CA ARG A 97 -12.93 2.07 -14.91
C ARG A 97 -11.69 1.31 -15.38
N THR A 98 -10.87 1.99 -16.17
CA THR A 98 -9.59 1.47 -16.66
C THR A 98 -8.46 2.14 -15.89
N ILE A 99 -7.57 1.34 -15.31
CA ILE A 99 -6.45 1.82 -14.50
C ILE A 99 -5.21 1.06 -14.96
N PRO A 100 -4.45 1.60 -15.93
CA PRO A 100 -3.35 0.87 -16.55
C PRO A 100 -2.10 0.80 -15.66
N LEU A 101 -1.91 1.79 -14.78
CA LEU A 101 -0.66 2.01 -14.06
C LEU A 101 -0.88 2.13 -12.56
N GLN A 102 0.16 1.80 -11.80
CA GLN A 102 0.23 2.02 -10.36
C GLN A 102 1.60 2.56 -9.97
N LEU A 103 1.65 3.28 -8.86
CA LEU A 103 2.92 3.54 -8.20
C LEU A 103 3.34 2.26 -7.46
N ASP A 104 4.55 1.77 -7.69
CA ASP A 104 5.13 0.67 -6.91
C ASP A 104 6.38 1.16 -6.17
N THR A 105 6.24 1.34 -4.86
CA THR A 105 7.33 1.78 -3.96
C THR A 105 8.43 0.71 -3.84
N TYR A 106 8.12 -0.57 -4.10
CA TYR A 106 9.08 -1.68 -3.97
C TYR A 106 9.81 -2.04 -5.27
N ALA A 107 9.43 -1.46 -6.40
CA ALA A 107 10.11 -1.70 -7.67
C ALA A 107 11.60 -1.28 -7.64
N ASP A 108 12.02 -0.39 -6.72
CA ASP A 108 13.42 -0.05 -6.50
C ASP A 108 14.17 -0.96 -5.51
N ALA A 109 13.46 -1.78 -4.72
CA ALA A 109 14.07 -2.75 -3.81
C ALA A 109 14.59 -3.99 -4.57
N VAL A 110 14.03 -4.27 -5.75
CA VAL A 110 14.49 -5.31 -6.68
C VAL A 110 15.47 -4.71 -7.67
N ARG A 111 16.65 -4.27 -7.21
CA ARG A 111 17.75 -3.84 -8.09
C ARG A 111 18.42 -5.04 -8.78
N ASP A 112 17.65 -5.78 -9.56
CA ASP A 112 18.20 -6.44 -10.74
C ASP A 112 17.89 -5.56 -11.94
N SER A 113 18.91 -5.19 -12.69
CA SER A 113 18.84 -4.32 -13.87
C SER A 113 17.95 -4.85 -15.01
N SER A 114 17.36 -6.04 -14.85
CA SER A 114 16.37 -6.62 -15.75
C SER A 114 14.93 -6.17 -15.46
N GLY A 115 14.61 -5.64 -14.27
CA GLY A 115 13.26 -5.18 -13.90
C GLY A 115 12.92 -3.75 -14.37
N GLN A 116 13.90 -3.06 -14.97
CA GLN A 116 13.77 -1.65 -15.36
C GLN A 116 12.94 -1.47 -16.65
N SER A 117 12.76 -2.52 -17.46
CA SER A 117 12.10 -2.45 -18.77
C SER A 117 10.60 -2.20 -18.73
N ASP A 118 9.95 -2.48 -17.60
CA ASP A 118 8.49 -2.46 -17.50
C ASP A 118 7.98 -1.16 -16.84
N ARG A 119 8.88 -0.24 -16.50
CA ARG A 119 8.53 1.05 -15.90
C ARG A 119 8.09 2.06 -16.97
N THR A 120 7.00 2.74 -16.69
CA THR A 120 6.48 3.86 -17.49
C THR A 120 6.70 5.16 -16.74
N GLN A 121 7.43 6.09 -17.35
CA GLN A 121 7.51 7.44 -16.81
C GLN A 121 6.27 8.23 -17.21
N LEU A 122 5.61 8.85 -16.23
CA LEU A 122 4.43 9.67 -16.45
C LEU A 122 4.58 10.99 -15.69
N SER A 123 4.49 12.10 -16.41
CA SER A 123 4.63 13.45 -15.90
C SER A 123 3.43 14.27 -16.33
N GLY A 124 2.87 15.08 -15.43
CA GLY A 124 1.68 15.85 -15.73
C GLY A 124 1.04 16.49 -14.51
N ARG A 125 -0.16 17.03 -14.68
CA ARG A 125 -0.94 17.65 -13.60
C ARG A 125 -2.05 16.73 -13.12
N VAL A 126 -2.25 16.70 -11.81
CA VAL A 126 -3.36 16.00 -11.17
C VAL A 126 -4.68 16.67 -11.54
N ALA A 127 -5.48 16.00 -12.37
CA ALA A 127 -6.77 16.49 -12.83
C ALA A 127 -7.93 16.01 -11.95
N ARG A 128 -7.77 14.87 -11.26
CA ARG A 128 -8.77 14.31 -10.34
C ARG A 128 -8.13 13.35 -9.36
N ILE A 129 -8.69 13.27 -8.16
CA ILE A 129 -8.36 12.24 -7.17
C ILE A 129 -9.68 11.61 -6.71
N ASP A 130 -9.72 10.28 -6.66
CA ASP A 130 -10.84 9.51 -6.13
C ASP A 130 -10.36 8.59 -5.01
N GLN A 131 -10.98 8.68 -3.84
CA GLN A 131 -10.90 7.69 -2.78
C GLN A 131 -11.72 6.46 -3.18
N ILE A 132 -11.15 5.26 -3.03
CA ILE A 132 -11.78 4.01 -3.41
C ILE A 132 -12.06 3.17 -2.17
N SER A 133 -13.33 2.82 -1.97
CA SER A 133 -13.79 1.97 -0.89
C SER A 133 -14.51 0.72 -1.39
N VAL A 134 -14.41 -0.37 -0.64
CA VAL A 134 -15.03 -1.67 -1.02
C VAL A 134 -15.65 -2.34 0.19
N ARG A 135 -16.74 -3.08 -0.06
CA ARG A 135 -17.29 -4.03 0.90
C ARG A 135 -16.65 -5.40 0.69
N TYR A 136 -16.40 -6.08 1.80
CA TYR A 136 -15.89 -7.44 1.79
C TYR A 136 -16.95 -8.41 2.28
N HIS A 137 -16.94 -9.61 1.71
CA HIS A 137 -17.73 -10.73 2.19
C HIS A 137 -16.82 -11.96 2.41
N PRO A 138 -17.21 -12.89 3.30
CA PRO A 138 -16.47 -14.14 3.45
C PRO A 138 -16.40 -14.91 2.14
N SER A 139 -15.23 -15.48 1.84
CA SER A 139 -15.08 -16.38 0.70
C SER A 139 -16.02 -17.57 0.82
N LYS A 140 -16.58 -17.99 -0.32
CA LYS A 140 -17.42 -19.19 -0.43
C LYS A 140 -16.59 -20.45 -0.66
N ASP A 141 -15.30 -20.33 -0.97
CA ASP A 141 -14.41 -21.48 -1.13
C ASP A 141 -14.12 -22.11 0.25
N PRO A 142 -14.47 -23.39 0.47
CA PRO A 142 -14.16 -24.09 1.72
C PRO A 142 -12.66 -24.10 2.09
N LYS A 143 -11.75 -23.96 1.10
CA LYS A 143 -10.30 -23.87 1.29
C LYS A 143 -9.83 -22.50 1.74
N GLU A 144 -10.65 -21.46 1.55
CA GLU A 144 -10.36 -20.06 1.90
C GLU A 144 -11.14 -19.62 3.15
N ARG A 145 -11.30 -20.53 4.12
CA ARG A 145 -12.04 -20.23 5.35
C ARG A 145 -11.40 -19.06 6.09
N GLY A 146 -12.19 -18.02 6.34
CA GLY A 146 -11.74 -16.79 7.02
C GLY A 146 -11.14 -15.74 6.10
N VAL A 147 -10.97 -16.04 4.80
CA VAL A 147 -10.59 -15.05 3.79
C VAL A 147 -11.79 -14.16 3.50
N LEU A 148 -11.54 -12.85 3.49
CA LEU A 148 -12.48 -11.85 3.03
C LEU A 148 -12.15 -11.49 1.58
N VAL A 149 -13.15 -11.54 0.72
CA VAL A 149 -13.05 -11.17 -0.69
C VAL A 149 -13.86 -9.91 -0.95
N PRO A 150 -13.36 -8.97 -1.77
CA PRO A 150 -14.14 -7.78 -2.12
C PRO A 150 -15.35 -8.19 -2.97
N GLU A 151 -16.45 -7.48 -2.81
CA GLU A 151 -17.60 -7.58 -3.69
C GLU A 151 -17.21 -7.18 -5.13
N THR A 152 -17.39 -8.10 -6.08
CA THR A 152 -17.06 -7.83 -7.49
C THR A 152 -17.88 -6.68 -8.04
N GLY A 153 -17.22 -5.67 -8.62
CA GLY A 153 -17.86 -4.46 -9.12
C GLY A 153 -18.29 -3.48 -8.02
N GLY A 154 -18.12 -3.85 -6.74
CA GLY A 154 -18.58 -3.10 -5.57
C GLY A 154 -17.66 -1.98 -5.11
N ALA A 155 -16.63 -1.63 -5.90
CA ALA A 155 -15.81 -0.46 -5.60
C ALA A 155 -16.64 0.82 -5.73
N THR A 156 -16.67 1.59 -4.65
CA THR A 156 -17.29 2.92 -4.57
C THR A 156 -16.20 3.98 -4.63
N GLN A 157 -16.49 5.08 -5.31
CA GLN A 157 -15.54 6.13 -5.67
C GLN A 157 -16.05 7.48 -5.16
N HIS A 158 -15.18 8.19 -4.46
CA HIS A 158 -15.49 9.52 -3.92
C HIS A 158 -14.39 10.50 -4.31
N SER A 159 -14.74 11.56 -5.02
CA SER A 159 -13.80 12.59 -5.43
C SER A 159 -13.34 13.38 -4.21
N VAL A 160 -12.03 13.56 -4.12
CA VAL A 160 -11.36 14.30 -3.04
C VAL A 160 -10.34 15.28 -3.63
N LEU A 161 -9.93 16.27 -2.84
CA LEU A 161 -8.95 17.27 -3.25
C LEU A 161 -7.51 16.84 -2.94
N SER A 162 -7.33 15.90 -2.02
CA SER A 162 -6.03 15.32 -1.67
C SER A 162 -6.18 13.97 -0.97
N PHE A 163 -5.07 13.26 -0.81
CA PHE A 163 -5.03 12.01 -0.03
C PHE A 163 -5.33 12.22 1.47
N ARG A 164 -5.14 13.43 2.01
CA ARG A 164 -5.48 13.76 3.40
C ARG A 164 -6.97 13.98 3.62
N GLN A 165 -7.73 14.21 2.57
CA GLN A 165 -9.18 14.36 2.68
C GLN A 165 -9.82 12.98 2.60
N SER A 166 -10.56 12.61 3.64
CA SER A 166 -11.44 11.45 3.62
C SER A 166 -12.88 11.89 3.33
N ARG A 167 -13.61 11.04 2.61
CA ARG A 167 -15.07 11.15 2.46
C ARG A 167 -15.74 9.94 3.09
N GLY A 168 -16.93 10.16 3.67
CA GLY A 168 -17.69 9.12 4.34
C GLY A 168 -18.03 7.99 3.38
N HIS A 169 -17.69 6.75 3.75
CA HIS A 169 -17.77 5.62 2.83
C HIS A 169 -18.34 4.35 3.48
N HIS A 170 -18.79 3.42 2.64
CA HIS A 170 -19.15 2.09 3.09
C HIS A 170 -18.00 1.10 2.91
N GLY A 171 -17.80 0.22 3.89
CA GLY A 171 -16.74 -0.77 3.83
C GLY A 171 -15.38 -0.19 4.20
N LYS A 172 -14.32 -0.57 3.49
CA LYS A 172 -12.95 -0.13 3.77
C LYS A 172 -12.37 0.63 2.58
N VAL A 173 -11.63 1.70 2.84
CA VAL A 173 -10.74 2.30 1.84
C VAL A 173 -9.67 1.28 1.47
N VAL A 174 -9.40 1.13 0.18
CA VAL A 174 -8.37 0.22 -0.35
C VAL A 174 -7.29 0.96 -1.12
N GLY A 175 -7.52 2.24 -1.42
CA GLY A 175 -6.59 3.07 -2.16
C GLY A 175 -7.24 4.29 -2.78
N TRP A 176 -6.48 4.97 -3.62
CA TRP A 176 -6.89 6.12 -4.40
C TRP A 176 -6.57 5.91 -5.87
N ILE A 177 -7.35 6.56 -6.72
CA ILE A 177 -7.03 6.73 -8.14
C ILE A 177 -6.73 8.19 -8.37
N VAL A 178 -5.57 8.46 -8.96
CA VAL A 178 -5.20 9.80 -9.42
C VAL A 178 -5.26 9.83 -10.92
N ARG A 179 -6.07 10.74 -11.47
CA ARG A 179 -6.05 11.05 -12.89
C ARG A 179 -5.01 12.11 -13.16
N LEU A 180 -4.04 11.78 -14.00
CA LEU A 180 -3.07 12.74 -14.52
C LEU A 180 -3.46 13.20 -15.91
N ARG A 181 -3.22 14.49 -16.19
CA ARG A 181 -3.28 15.08 -17.52
C ARG A 181 -1.88 15.52 -17.92
N GLU A 182 -1.37 14.92 -18.99
CA GLU A 182 -0.07 15.22 -19.61
C GLU A 182 -0.07 16.57 -20.35
#